data_AF-A0A970U933-F1
#
_entry.id   AF-A0A970U933-F1
#
_cell.length_a   1.000
_cell.length_b   1.000
_cell.length_c   1.000
_cell.angle_alpha   90.00
_cell.angle_beta   90.00
_cell.angle_gamma   90.00
#
_symmetry.space_group_name_H-M   'P 1'
#
loop_
_entity.id
_entity.type
_entity.pdbx_description
1 polymer ?
#
loop_
_entity_poly.entity_id
_entity_poly.type
_entity_poly.pdbx_seq_one_letter_code
_entity_poly.pdbx_strand_id
1 'polypeptide(L)'
;MHKSISFFLVILLPLFSAAQHHTATEKQVLKSVKQGTTEVLADYLTHGGDADATLDGQKKTLLSYAVNYQNLKAVKLLLDNGADVNLVSDGKTPLMFAIQNKNYRIMNLLLHADADIETEINNKNTALIYAVKQRCLLCAQMLVGNGATVQYRNGKGMSALDYANLTNNVPMAEYLVRVIEMQNYYKNLSAYFDGPHMQWLSDNLLRVFYMEYDTTLHNFLIDERFVDVNSDTTIVHGFAGDTTNYTITRHIATEPTHFDNVDKIMAFGDLHGHYSALIKFMQHHSVIDDKLQWSWESGHVVILGDVFDRGNEVTETLWFIYQLDQQARRKGGRVHLLLGNHEVMVMHNDTRYLNRKYELFSNYFMRDYSGLYDSTSVLGRWLLSRNTVITINDLLFSHAGISPAVLRMGIPLEKINSLVLEYLNTDPNQPSKEAALMNLLLNENGPLWYRGYMLDGVIGELIGQKEVDKILAFYNVDKIIIAHTEVQQLTSMYDGKVIAIDVPIRTSGIIPEALLIEDRGFYRLSIEGKTLCGKEYGKKQEN
;
A
#
# COMPACT_ATOMS: atom_id res chain seq x y z
N MET A 1 13.08 -26.11 -70.95
CA MET A 1 12.08 -26.29 -72.01
C MET A 1 10.72 -26.42 -71.35
N HIS A 2 9.76 -25.63 -71.82
CA HIS A 2 8.41 -25.43 -71.28
C HIS A 2 7.64 -26.69 -70.86
N LYS A 3 6.86 -26.57 -69.76
CA LYS A 3 5.39 -26.61 -69.81
C LYS A 3 4.79 -26.22 -68.45
N SER A 4 4.12 -25.08 -68.43
CA SER A 4 3.24 -24.64 -67.34
C SER A 4 1.97 -25.51 -67.35
N ILE A 5 1.59 -26.03 -66.18
CA ILE A 5 0.27 -26.62 -65.93
C ILE A 5 -0.34 -25.77 -64.81
N SER A 6 -1.34 -24.95 -65.18
CA SER A 6 -2.18 -24.23 -64.22
C SER A 6 -3.09 -25.22 -63.49
N PHE A 7 -2.90 -25.36 -62.19
CA PHE A 7 -3.88 -25.99 -61.31
C PHE A 7 -4.94 -24.96 -60.94
N PHE A 8 -6.16 -25.13 -61.45
CA PHE A 8 -7.36 -24.48 -60.92
C PHE A 8 -7.68 -25.14 -59.56
N LEU A 9 -7.40 -24.44 -58.46
CA LEU A 9 -7.89 -24.84 -57.15
C LEU A 9 -9.34 -24.33 -57.02
N VAL A 10 -10.31 -25.22 -57.22
CA VAL A 10 -11.72 -24.97 -56.90
C VAL A 10 -11.84 -24.90 -55.38
N ILE A 11 -11.98 -23.69 -54.83
CA ILE A 11 -12.34 -23.51 -53.43
C ILE A 11 -13.82 -23.89 -53.30
N LEU A 12 -14.08 -25.07 -52.75
CA LEU A 12 -15.37 -25.44 -52.20
C LEU A 12 -15.64 -24.52 -51.01
N LEU A 13 -16.39 -23.44 -51.24
CA LEU A 13 -17.01 -22.67 -50.16
C LEU A 13 -17.99 -23.59 -49.42
N PRO A 14 -17.91 -23.70 -48.09
CA PRO A 14 -19.00 -24.30 -47.34
C PRO A 14 -20.22 -23.40 -47.55
N LEU A 15 -21.31 -23.99 -48.05
CA LEU A 15 -22.65 -23.45 -47.95
C LEU A 15 -22.98 -23.34 -46.46
N PHE A 16 -22.56 -22.24 -45.83
CA PHE A 16 -23.14 -21.82 -44.57
C PHE A 16 -24.60 -21.48 -44.87
N SER A 17 -25.49 -22.33 -44.38
CA SER A 17 -26.87 -21.98 -44.10
C SER A 17 -26.86 -20.59 -43.43
N ALA A 18 -27.39 -19.59 -44.14
CA ALA A 18 -27.68 -18.28 -43.58
C ALA A 18 -28.71 -18.46 -42.46
N ALA A 19 -28.24 -18.74 -41.25
CA ALA A 19 -29.03 -18.46 -40.07
C ALA A 19 -29.31 -16.96 -40.12
N GLN A 20 -30.59 -16.59 -40.24
CA GLN A 20 -31.03 -15.21 -40.02
C GLN A 20 -30.65 -14.83 -38.59
N HIS A 21 -29.47 -14.24 -38.41
CA HIS A 21 -29.14 -13.54 -37.17
C HIS A 21 -30.07 -12.33 -37.13
N HIS A 22 -31.12 -12.42 -36.31
CA HIS A 22 -31.96 -11.27 -35.97
C HIS A 22 -31.07 -10.26 -35.24
N THR A 23 -30.65 -9.20 -35.93
CA THR A 23 -30.01 -8.05 -35.29
C THR A 23 -30.92 -7.56 -34.16
N ALA A 24 -30.39 -7.54 -32.93
CA ALA A 24 -31.13 -7.10 -31.76
C ALA A 24 -31.78 -5.73 -32.03
N THR A 25 -33.09 -5.62 -31.77
CA THR A 25 -33.80 -4.35 -31.94
C THR A 25 -33.29 -3.33 -30.92
N GLU A 26 -33.31 -2.04 -31.26
CA GLU A 26 -32.96 -0.95 -30.33
C GLU A 26 -33.66 -1.08 -28.96
N LYS A 27 -34.93 -1.50 -28.97
CA LYS A 27 -35.71 -1.73 -27.76
C LYS A 27 -35.16 -2.88 -26.91
N GLN A 28 -34.64 -3.95 -27.53
CA GLN A 28 -34.01 -5.06 -26.83
C GLN A 28 -32.67 -4.65 -26.22
N VAL A 29 -31.84 -3.92 -26.96
CA VAL A 29 -30.56 -3.37 -26.48
C VAL A 29 -30.78 -2.43 -25.30
N LEU A 30 -31.70 -1.47 -25.44
CA LEU A 30 -32.00 -0.53 -24.36
C LEU A 30 -32.54 -1.25 -23.11
N LYS A 31 -33.37 -2.28 -23.30
CA LYS A 31 -33.88 -3.10 -22.20
C LYS A 31 -32.74 -3.83 -21.49
N SER A 32 -31.78 -4.42 -22.21
CA SER A 32 -30.65 -5.13 -21.58
C SER A 32 -29.78 -4.17 -20.77
N VAL A 33 -29.45 -3.01 -21.34
CA VAL A 33 -28.68 -1.96 -20.65
C VAL A 33 -29.36 -1.53 -19.35
N LYS A 34 -30.68 -1.27 -19.40
CA LYS A 34 -31.48 -0.88 -18.22
C LYS A 34 -31.59 -1.97 -17.16
N GLN A 35 -31.59 -3.24 -17.56
CA GLN A 35 -31.77 -4.39 -16.67
C GLN A 35 -30.46 -4.94 -16.10
N GLY A 36 -29.31 -4.41 -16.49
CA GLY A 36 -28.01 -4.87 -15.99
C GLY A 36 -27.40 -6.03 -16.78
N THR A 37 -28.00 -6.43 -17.91
CA THR A 37 -27.53 -7.52 -18.77
C THR A 37 -26.77 -6.97 -19.98
N THR A 38 -25.77 -7.69 -20.45
CA THR A 38 -24.87 -7.23 -21.53
C THR A 38 -24.86 -8.14 -22.75
N GLU A 39 -25.53 -9.28 -22.73
CA GLU A 39 -25.48 -10.27 -23.82
C GLU A 39 -26.06 -9.67 -25.12
N VAL A 40 -27.22 -9.02 -25.03
CA VAL A 40 -27.88 -8.38 -26.19
C VAL A 40 -27.08 -7.16 -26.68
N LEU A 41 -26.49 -6.40 -25.75
CA LEU A 41 -25.64 -5.27 -26.09
C LEU A 41 -24.35 -5.75 -26.80
N ALA A 42 -23.73 -6.82 -26.31
CA ALA A 42 -22.55 -7.41 -26.91
C ALA A 42 -22.84 -7.91 -28.32
N ASP A 43 -23.94 -8.64 -28.51
CA ASP A 43 -24.39 -9.10 -29.84
C ASP A 43 -24.66 -7.94 -30.80
N TYR A 44 -25.29 -6.85 -30.31
CA TYR A 44 -25.51 -5.65 -31.11
C TYR A 44 -24.18 -5.03 -31.61
N LEU A 45 -23.21 -4.84 -30.71
CA LEU A 45 -21.92 -4.22 -31.05
C LEU A 45 -21.07 -5.11 -31.96
N THR A 46 -21.05 -6.43 -31.73
CA THR A 46 -20.26 -7.37 -32.56
C THR A 46 -20.78 -7.46 -33.99
N HIS A 47 -22.06 -7.15 -34.24
CA HIS A 47 -22.66 -7.12 -35.57
C HIS A 47 -22.70 -5.71 -36.18
N GLY A 48 -21.80 -4.82 -35.74
CA GLY A 48 -21.64 -3.48 -36.32
C GLY A 48 -22.65 -2.44 -35.83
N GLY A 49 -23.31 -2.71 -34.70
CA GLY A 49 -24.12 -1.71 -34.00
C GLY A 49 -23.27 -0.51 -33.58
N ASP A 50 -23.86 0.67 -33.66
CA ASP A 50 -23.19 1.93 -33.30
C ASP A 50 -23.17 2.10 -31.78
N ALA A 51 -21.97 2.17 -31.19
CA ALA A 51 -21.78 2.36 -29.76
C ALA A 51 -22.29 3.72 -29.27
N ASP A 52 -22.38 4.71 -30.16
CA ASP A 52 -22.90 6.06 -29.91
C ASP A 52 -24.38 6.21 -30.25
N ALA A 53 -25.04 5.11 -30.62
CA ALA A 53 -26.44 5.13 -31.01
C ALA A 53 -27.31 5.84 -29.96
N THR A 54 -28.12 6.78 -30.43
CA THR A 54 -29.21 7.35 -29.65
C THR A 54 -30.46 6.53 -29.90
N LEU A 55 -30.97 5.86 -28.86
CA LEU A 55 -32.13 4.97 -28.97
C LEU A 55 -33.42 5.65 -28.50
N ASP A 56 -34.57 5.18 -29.01
CA ASP A 56 -35.93 5.58 -28.57
C ASP A 56 -36.30 7.04 -28.90
N GLY A 57 -35.69 7.64 -29.93
CA GLY A 57 -35.95 9.02 -30.36
C GLY A 57 -35.55 10.10 -29.33
N GLN A 58 -34.92 9.70 -28.23
CA GLN A 58 -34.36 10.59 -27.22
C GLN A 58 -32.93 10.97 -27.61
N LYS A 59 -32.47 12.18 -27.28
CA LYS A 59 -31.09 12.63 -27.50
C LYS A 59 -30.08 11.98 -26.53
N LYS A 60 -30.28 10.70 -26.17
CA LYS A 60 -29.52 10.00 -25.14
C LYS A 60 -28.78 8.81 -25.73
N THR A 61 -27.46 8.82 -25.58
CA THR A 61 -26.56 7.76 -26.05
C THR A 61 -26.69 6.49 -25.21
N LEU A 62 -26.33 5.34 -25.80
CA LEU A 62 -26.23 4.07 -25.09
C LEU A 62 -25.36 4.18 -23.82
N LEU A 63 -24.22 4.86 -23.92
CA LEU A 63 -23.33 5.11 -22.78
C LEU A 63 -24.03 5.89 -21.67
N SER A 64 -24.73 6.97 -22.02
CA SER A 64 -25.50 7.77 -21.05
C SER A 64 -26.60 6.95 -20.38
N TYR A 65 -27.23 6.00 -21.07
CA TYR A 65 -28.15 5.05 -20.45
C TYR A 65 -27.43 4.09 -19.51
N ALA A 66 -26.33 3.46 -19.94
CA ALA A 66 -25.56 2.54 -19.11
C ALA A 66 -25.08 3.19 -17.80
N VAL A 67 -24.58 4.43 -17.87
CA VAL A 67 -24.17 5.21 -16.70
C VAL A 67 -25.36 5.56 -15.80
N ASN A 68 -26.46 6.06 -16.37
CA ASN A 68 -27.63 6.46 -15.60
C ASN A 68 -28.29 5.29 -14.86
N TYR A 69 -28.27 4.10 -15.46
CA TYR A 69 -28.76 2.85 -14.86
C TYR A 69 -27.69 2.08 -14.08
N GLN A 70 -26.50 2.66 -13.91
CA GLN A 70 -25.39 2.10 -13.13
C GLN A 70 -24.93 0.72 -13.58
N ASN A 71 -25.09 0.40 -14.86
CA ASN A 71 -24.69 -0.86 -15.45
C ASN A 71 -23.21 -0.81 -15.83
N LEU A 72 -22.34 -1.07 -14.85
CA LEU A 72 -20.88 -1.03 -14.99
C LEU A 72 -20.36 -1.89 -16.16
N LYS A 73 -20.94 -3.08 -16.36
CA LYS A 73 -20.55 -3.98 -17.45
C LYS A 73 -20.89 -3.40 -18.81
N ALA A 74 -22.07 -2.79 -18.96
CA ALA A 74 -22.45 -2.13 -20.21
C ALA A 74 -21.60 -0.88 -20.49
N VAL A 75 -21.29 -0.08 -19.45
CA VAL A 75 -20.36 1.06 -19.59
C VAL A 75 -19.02 0.58 -20.14
N LYS A 76 -18.42 -0.44 -19.51
CA LYS A 76 -17.14 -1.00 -19.95
C LYS A 76 -17.21 -1.50 -21.39
N LEU A 77 -18.23 -2.30 -21.72
CA LEU A 77 -18.40 -2.86 -23.04
C LEU A 77 -18.56 -1.79 -24.13
N LEU A 78 -19.27 -0.69 -23.84
CA LEU A 78 -19.45 0.42 -24.78
C LEU A 78 -18.15 1.17 -25.02
N LEU A 79 -17.41 1.49 -23.95
CA LEU A 79 -16.10 2.16 -24.06
C LEU A 79 -15.08 1.28 -24.82
N ASP A 80 -15.05 -0.02 -24.51
CA ASP A 80 -14.20 -1.00 -25.21
C ASP A 80 -14.55 -1.12 -26.72
N ASN A 81 -15.76 -0.73 -27.12
CA ASN A 81 -16.21 -0.67 -28.53
C ASN A 81 -16.23 0.75 -29.10
N GLY A 82 -15.51 1.69 -28.48
CA GLY A 82 -15.26 3.02 -29.04
C GLY A 82 -16.39 4.04 -28.87
N ALA A 83 -17.32 3.83 -27.93
CA ALA A 83 -18.31 4.86 -27.59
C ALA A 83 -17.60 6.17 -27.17
N ASP A 84 -18.03 7.30 -27.73
CA ASP A 84 -17.53 8.62 -27.34
C ASP A 84 -18.03 8.97 -25.92
N VAL A 85 -17.05 9.00 -25.01
CA VAL A 85 -17.23 9.25 -23.58
C VAL A 85 -17.75 10.67 -23.27
N ASN A 86 -17.68 11.59 -24.23
CA ASN A 86 -17.97 13.00 -24.06
C ASN A 86 -19.32 13.44 -24.62
N LEU A 87 -20.07 12.54 -25.28
CA LEU A 87 -21.37 12.87 -25.88
C LEU A 87 -22.37 13.35 -24.83
N VAL A 88 -22.76 14.63 -24.95
CA VAL A 88 -23.69 15.28 -24.03
C VAL A 88 -25.13 14.81 -24.29
N SER A 89 -25.80 14.34 -23.24
CA SER A 89 -27.21 13.96 -23.24
C SER A 89 -27.95 14.70 -22.14
N ASP A 90 -29.14 15.24 -22.43
CA ASP A 90 -29.96 16.00 -21.48
C ASP A 90 -29.19 17.10 -20.74
N GLY A 91 -28.24 17.74 -21.45
CA GLY A 91 -27.40 18.81 -20.92
C GLY A 91 -26.37 18.34 -19.88
N LYS A 92 -25.96 17.06 -19.89
CA LYS A 92 -24.92 16.49 -19.04
C LYS A 92 -23.99 15.58 -19.84
N THR A 93 -22.73 15.52 -19.45
CA THR A 93 -21.80 14.48 -19.92
C THR A 93 -22.08 13.16 -19.19
N PRO A 94 -21.65 12.01 -19.74
CA PRO A 94 -21.63 10.74 -19.01
C PRO A 94 -20.95 10.86 -17.65
N LEU A 95 -19.84 11.59 -17.56
CA LEU A 95 -19.14 11.85 -16.29
C LEU A 95 -20.05 12.52 -15.25
N MET A 96 -20.85 13.50 -15.65
CA MET A 96 -21.81 14.18 -14.76
C MET A 96 -22.99 13.29 -14.35
N PHE A 97 -23.43 12.35 -15.20
CA PHE A 97 -24.39 11.33 -14.78
C PHE A 97 -23.79 10.41 -13.69
N ALA A 98 -22.52 10.02 -13.83
CA ALA A 98 -21.83 9.22 -12.82
C ALA A 98 -21.71 9.97 -11.47
N ILE A 99 -21.38 11.27 -11.52
CA ILE A 99 -21.34 12.16 -10.34
C ILE A 99 -22.71 12.24 -9.67
N GLN A 100 -23.78 12.42 -10.45
CA GLN A 100 -25.15 12.48 -9.93
C GLN A 100 -25.52 11.18 -9.19
N ASN A 101 -25.12 10.05 -9.75
CA ASN A 101 -25.36 8.72 -9.18
C ASN A 101 -24.38 8.36 -8.05
N LYS A 102 -23.35 9.19 -7.80
CA LYS A 102 -22.24 8.93 -6.87
C LYS A 102 -21.60 7.56 -7.11
N ASN A 103 -21.52 7.13 -8.36
CA ASN A 103 -20.96 5.84 -8.74
C ASN A 103 -19.50 6.01 -9.14
N TYR A 104 -18.62 5.93 -8.14
CA TYR A 104 -17.18 6.17 -8.29
C TYR A 104 -16.49 5.20 -9.26
N ARG A 105 -16.95 3.95 -9.36
CA ARG A 105 -16.41 2.96 -10.31
C ARG A 105 -16.67 3.39 -11.75
N ILE A 106 -17.90 3.81 -12.06
CA ILE A 106 -18.24 4.32 -13.39
C ILE A 106 -17.52 5.64 -13.65
N MET A 107 -17.47 6.53 -12.66
CA MET A 107 -16.74 7.79 -12.80
C MET A 107 -15.27 7.53 -13.16
N ASN A 108 -14.62 6.58 -12.50
CA ASN A 108 -13.25 6.18 -12.78
C ASN A 108 -13.08 5.58 -14.18
N LEU A 109 -13.97 4.69 -14.61
CA LEU A 109 -13.94 4.14 -15.98
C LEU A 109 -14.04 5.25 -17.04
N LEU A 110 -14.90 6.24 -16.82
CA LEU A 110 -15.06 7.34 -17.76
C LEU A 110 -13.82 8.23 -17.80
N LEU A 111 -13.24 8.57 -16.63
CA LEU A 111 -12.00 9.36 -16.55
C LEU A 111 -10.83 8.66 -17.27
N HIS A 112 -10.72 7.34 -17.12
CA HIS A 112 -9.71 6.52 -17.81
C HIS A 112 -9.95 6.35 -19.31
N ALA A 113 -11.17 6.64 -19.77
CA ALA A 113 -11.53 6.63 -21.18
C ALA A 113 -11.46 8.05 -21.78
N ASP A 114 -10.66 8.94 -21.19
CA ASP A 114 -10.44 10.32 -21.62
C ASP A 114 -11.70 11.20 -21.59
N ALA A 115 -12.54 11.02 -20.57
CA ALA A 115 -13.65 11.95 -20.32
C ALA A 115 -13.11 13.36 -20.03
N ASP A 116 -13.55 14.34 -20.81
CA ASP A 116 -13.18 15.74 -20.65
C ASP A 116 -13.83 16.34 -19.41
N ILE A 117 -13.01 16.45 -18.36
CA ILE A 117 -13.33 17.00 -17.04
C ILE A 117 -13.78 18.47 -17.12
N GLU A 118 -13.30 19.20 -18.13
CA GLU A 118 -13.53 20.63 -18.30
C GLU A 118 -14.70 20.95 -19.25
N THR A 119 -15.43 19.92 -19.72
CA THR A 119 -16.62 20.14 -20.55
C THR A 119 -17.61 21.08 -19.87
N GLU A 120 -17.89 22.20 -20.53
CA GLU A 120 -18.80 23.24 -20.06
C GLU A 120 -20.26 22.91 -20.41
N ILE A 121 -21.09 22.60 -19.41
CA ILE A 121 -22.54 22.44 -19.60
C ILE A 121 -23.32 23.62 -18.98
N ASN A 122 -24.51 23.93 -19.50
CA ASN A 122 -25.54 24.76 -18.84
C ASN A 122 -25.03 25.86 -17.88
N ASN A 123 -24.84 27.09 -18.38
CA ASN A 123 -24.13 28.19 -17.69
C ASN A 123 -22.63 27.93 -17.47
N LYS A 124 -21.99 27.16 -18.37
CA LYS A 124 -20.56 26.84 -18.30
C LYS A 124 -20.10 26.21 -16.99
N ASN A 125 -20.89 25.31 -16.43
CA ASN A 125 -20.48 24.52 -15.28
C ASN A 125 -19.62 23.34 -15.76
N THR A 126 -18.44 23.20 -15.18
CA THR A 126 -17.56 22.02 -15.34
C THR A 126 -17.99 20.88 -14.42
N ALA A 127 -17.39 19.71 -14.57
CA ALA A 127 -17.68 18.55 -13.73
C ALA A 127 -17.45 18.84 -12.23
N LEU A 128 -16.40 19.61 -11.89
CA LEU A 128 -16.09 19.98 -10.50
C LEU A 128 -17.18 20.86 -9.89
N ILE A 129 -17.61 21.91 -10.59
CA ILE A 129 -18.72 22.76 -10.11
C ILE A 129 -20.01 21.94 -9.96
N TYR A 130 -20.25 21.00 -10.89
CA TYR A 130 -21.39 20.10 -10.79
C TYR A 130 -21.31 19.20 -9.54
N ALA A 131 -20.15 18.59 -9.25
CA ALA A 131 -19.93 17.78 -8.05
C ALA A 131 -20.16 18.57 -6.74
N VAL A 132 -19.69 19.82 -6.68
CA VAL A 132 -19.94 20.70 -5.53
C VAL A 132 -21.42 20.98 -5.34
N LYS A 133 -22.15 21.29 -6.42
CA LYS A 133 -23.61 21.50 -6.37
C LYS A 133 -24.37 20.24 -5.94
N GLN A 134 -23.86 19.06 -6.29
CA GLN A 134 -24.38 17.77 -5.84
C GLN A 134 -23.94 17.39 -4.41
N ARG A 135 -23.14 18.24 -3.75
CA ARG A 135 -22.55 18.01 -2.41
C ARG A 135 -21.79 16.68 -2.32
N CYS A 136 -21.12 16.27 -3.40
CA CYS A 136 -20.34 15.04 -3.43
C CYS A 136 -18.85 15.33 -3.23
N LEU A 137 -18.37 15.32 -1.98
CA LEU A 137 -16.96 15.57 -1.65
C LEU A 137 -16.02 14.60 -2.35
N LEU A 138 -16.33 13.29 -2.30
CA LEU A 138 -15.50 12.28 -2.95
C LEU A 138 -15.45 12.46 -4.48
N CYS A 139 -16.56 12.86 -5.11
CA CYS A 139 -16.55 13.18 -6.54
C CYS A 139 -15.63 14.37 -6.83
N ALA A 140 -15.68 15.43 -6.02
CA ALA A 140 -14.79 16.58 -6.16
C ALA A 140 -13.32 16.20 -5.95
N GLN A 141 -13.03 15.33 -4.97
CA GLN A 141 -11.68 14.81 -4.73
C GLN A 141 -11.14 14.02 -5.92
N MET A 142 -11.92 13.08 -6.47
CA MET A 142 -11.55 12.32 -7.66
C MET A 142 -11.31 13.23 -8.87
N LEU A 143 -12.18 14.22 -9.11
CA LEU A 143 -12.02 15.15 -10.23
C LEU A 143 -10.73 15.99 -10.09
N VAL A 144 -10.47 16.54 -8.90
CA VAL A 144 -9.24 17.31 -8.63
C VAL A 144 -7.99 16.44 -8.75
N GLY A 145 -8.04 15.20 -8.25
CA GLY A 145 -6.97 14.21 -8.42
C GLY A 145 -6.78 13.75 -9.87
N ASN A 146 -7.75 14.01 -10.75
CA ASN A 146 -7.63 13.80 -12.20
C ASN A 146 -7.38 15.12 -12.97
N GLY A 147 -6.97 16.19 -12.26
CA GLY A 147 -6.52 17.44 -12.90
C GLY A 147 -7.60 18.51 -13.09
N ALA A 148 -8.78 18.40 -12.46
CA ALA A 148 -9.81 19.45 -12.57
C ALA A 148 -9.33 20.83 -12.09
N THR A 149 -9.67 21.87 -12.83
CA THR A 149 -9.31 23.26 -12.56
C THR A 149 -10.13 23.83 -11.41
N VAL A 150 -9.55 23.84 -10.20
CA VAL A 150 -10.24 24.26 -8.97
C VAL A 150 -10.71 25.72 -8.99
N GLN A 151 -9.94 26.60 -9.64
CA GLN A 151 -10.21 28.05 -9.67
C GLN A 151 -11.05 28.50 -10.89
N TYR A 152 -11.56 27.56 -11.70
CA TYR A 152 -12.42 27.88 -12.84
C TYR A 152 -13.67 28.65 -12.41
N ARG A 153 -14.10 29.64 -13.20
CA ARG A 153 -15.32 30.44 -12.97
C ARG A 153 -16.31 30.22 -14.10
N ASN A 154 -17.52 29.79 -13.74
CA ASN A 154 -18.58 29.52 -14.71
C ASN A 154 -19.17 30.80 -15.34
N GLY A 155 -20.21 30.65 -16.16
CA GLY A 155 -20.89 31.77 -16.83
C GLY A 155 -21.58 32.76 -15.90
N LYS A 156 -21.70 32.46 -14.60
CA LYS A 156 -22.17 33.38 -13.56
C LYS A 156 -21.01 34.04 -12.77
N GLY A 157 -19.77 33.79 -13.18
CA GLY A 157 -18.56 34.21 -12.46
C GLY A 157 -18.29 33.42 -11.18
N MET A 158 -19.01 32.31 -10.93
CA MET A 158 -18.90 31.53 -9.70
C MET A 158 -17.91 30.38 -9.85
N SER A 159 -17.01 30.23 -8.88
CA SER A 159 -16.11 29.06 -8.76
C SER A 159 -16.73 27.92 -7.96
N ALA A 160 -16.07 26.77 -7.96
CA ALA A 160 -16.43 25.64 -7.11
C ALA A 160 -16.46 26.03 -5.61
N LEU A 161 -15.48 26.80 -5.15
CA LEU A 161 -15.40 27.29 -3.77
C LEU A 161 -16.55 28.26 -3.46
N ASP A 162 -16.91 29.14 -4.38
CA ASP A 162 -18.04 30.08 -4.20
C ASP A 162 -19.36 29.32 -3.97
N TYR A 163 -19.59 28.22 -4.70
CA TYR A 163 -20.76 27.36 -4.46
C TYR A 163 -20.71 26.59 -3.14
N ALA A 164 -19.53 26.10 -2.74
CA ALA A 164 -19.37 25.42 -1.46
C ALA A 164 -19.73 26.37 -0.29
N ASN A 165 -19.25 27.61 -0.35
CA ASN A 165 -19.57 28.65 0.63
C ASN A 165 -21.05 29.05 0.60
N LEU A 166 -21.62 29.30 -0.59
CA LEU A 166 -23.03 29.67 -0.75
C LEU A 166 -23.99 28.62 -0.18
N THR A 167 -23.61 27.33 -0.26
CA THR A 167 -24.43 26.21 0.23
C THR A 167 -24.08 25.76 1.64
N ASN A 168 -23.21 26.52 2.34
CA ASN A 168 -22.67 26.22 3.66
C ASN A 168 -22.14 24.79 3.79
N ASN A 169 -21.39 24.33 2.78
CA ASN A 169 -20.77 23.01 2.76
C ASN A 169 -19.32 23.11 3.24
N VAL A 170 -19.14 23.23 4.56
CA VAL A 170 -17.84 23.47 5.20
C VAL A 170 -16.76 22.46 4.78
N PRO A 171 -16.99 21.12 4.83
CA PRO A 171 -15.94 20.16 4.44
C PRO A 171 -15.49 20.32 2.99
N MET A 172 -16.41 20.66 2.08
CA MET A 172 -16.07 20.93 0.69
C MET A 172 -15.28 22.23 0.52
N ALA A 173 -15.66 23.29 1.25
CA ALA A 173 -14.95 24.57 1.20
C ALA A 173 -13.53 24.42 1.75
N GLU A 174 -13.36 23.75 2.89
CA GLU A 174 -12.05 23.46 3.49
C GLU A 174 -11.16 22.66 2.54
N TYR A 175 -11.72 21.63 1.88
CA TYR A 175 -11.00 20.87 0.86
C TYR A 175 -10.49 21.76 -0.27
N LEU A 176 -11.38 22.55 -0.89
CA LEU A 176 -11.03 23.38 -2.04
C LEU A 176 -10.02 24.48 -1.65
N VAL A 177 -10.16 25.09 -0.47
CA VAL A 177 -9.18 26.08 0.04
C VAL A 177 -7.81 25.44 0.19
N ARG A 178 -7.71 24.26 0.82
CA ARG A 178 -6.43 23.56 0.99
C ARG A 178 -5.77 23.24 -0.36
N VAL A 179 -6.53 22.73 -1.32
CA VAL A 179 -5.98 22.46 -2.66
C VAL A 179 -5.42 23.73 -3.30
N ILE A 180 -6.15 24.85 -3.22
CA ILE A 180 -5.71 26.15 -3.76
C ILE A 180 -4.44 26.65 -3.05
N GLU A 181 -4.39 26.57 -1.73
CA GLU A 181 -3.21 26.99 -0.94
C GLU A 181 -1.98 26.16 -1.29
N MET A 182 -2.15 24.85 -1.44
CA MET A 182 -1.06 23.92 -1.75
C MET A 182 -0.53 24.10 -3.18
N GLN A 183 -1.42 24.28 -4.17
CA GLN A 183 -1.00 24.63 -5.54
C GLN A 183 -0.15 25.90 -5.58
N ASN A 184 -0.37 26.83 -4.63
CA ASN A 184 0.44 28.04 -4.54
C ASN A 184 1.77 27.85 -3.81
N TYR A 185 1.78 27.07 -2.74
CA TYR A 185 2.97 26.88 -1.89
C TYR A 185 4.00 25.93 -2.53
N TYR A 186 3.56 24.99 -3.37
CA TYR A 186 4.37 23.87 -3.83
C TYR A 186 4.79 23.94 -5.30
N LYS A 187 4.76 25.11 -5.94
CA LYS A 187 5.10 25.27 -7.37
C LYS A 187 6.50 24.80 -7.78
N ASN A 188 7.41 24.60 -6.83
CA ASN A 188 8.80 24.20 -7.11
C ASN A 188 9.15 22.82 -6.54
N LEU A 189 8.16 21.96 -6.31
CA LEU A 189 8.42 20.58 -5.90
C LEU A 189 8.98 19.76 -7.08
N SER A 190 9.87 18.84 -6.76
CA SER A 190 10.26 17.77 -7.70
C SER A 190 9.11 16.78 -7.88
N ALA A 191 9.12 16.03 -8.98
CA ALA A 191 8.16 14.94 -9.17
C ALA A 191 8.26 13.94 -8.01
N TYR A 192 7.12 13.57 -7.46
CA TYR A 192 6.99 12.55 -6.42
C TYR A 192 6.03 11.48 -6.91
N PHE A 193 6.32 10.24 -6.55
CA PHE A 193 5.45 9.10 -6.79
C PHE A 193 5.36 8.27 -5.51
N ASP A 194 4.18 7.74 -5.23
CA ASP A 194 3.95 6.86 -4.09
C ASP A 194 2.78 5.89 -4.34
N GLY A 195 2.99 4.62 -4.04
CA GLY A 195 2.01 3.56 -4.22
C GLY A 195 2.62 2.23 -4.66
N PRO A 196 1.78 1.23 -5.00
CA PRO A 196 0.32 1.30 -4.93
C PRO A 196 -0.17 1.32 -3.49
N HIS A 197 -1.20 2.11 -3.22
CA HIS A 197 -2.02 1.97 -2.03
C HIS A 197 -3.25 1.14 -2.37
N MET A 198 -3.52 0.11 -1.57
CA MET A 198 -4.59 -0.85 -1.84
C MET A 198 -5.57 -0.89 -0.67
N GLN A 199 -6.80 -0.43 -0.90
CA GLN A 199 -7.86 -0.32 0.09
C GLN A 199 -9.03 -1.26 -0.26
N TRP A 200 -9.44 -2.08 0.69
CA TRP A 200 -10.68 -2.84 0.66
C TRP A 200 -11.87 -1.90 0.84
N LEU A 201 -12.72 -1.80 -0.19
CA LEU A 201 -14.00 -1.10 -0.11
C LEU A 201 -15.15 -2.02 0.30
N SER A 202 -14.96 -3.33 0.08
CA SER A 202 -15.79 -4.43 0.55
C SER A 202 -14.97 -5.72 0.50
N ASP A 203 -15.53 -6.85 0.95
CA ASP A 203 -14.83 -8.15 0.96
C ASP A 203 -14.33 -8.63 -0.43
N ASN A 204 -14.90 -8.09 -1.51
CA ASN A 204 -14.62 -8.49 -2.88
C ASN A 204 -14.19 -7.33 -3.78
N LEU A 205 -13.90 -6.14 -3.23
CA LEU A 205 -13.53 -4.98 -4.04
C LEU A 205 -12.35 -4.24 -3.45
N LEU A 206 -11.27 -4.19 -4.23
CA LEU A 206 -10.10 -3.35 -3.98
C LEU A 206 -10.20 -2.04 -4.75
N ARG A 207 -9.86 -0.94 -4.10
CA ARG A 207 -9.39 0.29 -4.72
C ARG A 207 -7.86 0.27 -4.68
N VAL A 208 -7.24 0.33 -5.84
CA VAL A 208 -5.79 0.42 -6.00
C VAL A 208 -5.48 1.80 -6.53
N PHE A 209 -4.54 2.53 -5.94
CA PHE A 209 -4.23 3.87 -6.41
C PHE A 209 -2.78 4.26 -6.17
N TYR A 210 -2.27 5.12 -7.05
CA TYR A 210 -0.97 5.76 -6.94
C TYR A 210 -1.18 7.26 -6.77
N MET A 211 -0.30 7.90 -6.02
CA MET A 211 -0.27 9.35 -5.85
C MET A 211 0.97 9.90 -6.54
N GLU A 212 0.77 10.91 -7.38
CA GLU A 212 1.85 11.56 -8.12
C GLU A 212 1.80 13.07 -7.90
N TYR A 213 2.95 13.73 -7.89
CA TYR A 213 3.02 15.18 -8.07
C TYR A 213 3.45 15.49 -9.51
N ASP A 214 2.51 16.01 -10.30
CA ASP A 214 2.77 16.47 -11.67
C ASP A 214 3.37 17.87 -11.63
N THR A 215 4.65 17.98 -12.02
CA THR A 215 5.39 19.24 -12.03
C THR A 215 4.95 20.21 -13.12
N THR A 216 4.25 19.73 -14.16
CA THR A 216 3.73 20.56 -15.26
C THR A 216 2.42 21.22 -14.85
N LEU A 217 1.51 20.43 -14.28
CA LEU A 217 0.23 20.90 -13.76
C LEU A 217 0.37 21.58 -12.39
N HIS A 218 1.52 21.41 -11.73
CA HIS A 218 1.78 21.82 -10.36
C HIS A 218 0.71 21.28 -9.39
N ASN A 219 0.32 20.03 -9.59
CA ASN A 219 -0.82 19.43 -8.94
C ASN A 219 -0.54 17.99 -8.52
N PHE A 220 -1.12 17.56 -7.41
CA PHE A 220 -1.10 16.15 -7.05
C PHE A 220 -2.23 15.42 -7.77
N LEU A 221 -1.88 14.30 -8.38
CA LEU A 221 -2.78 13.43 -9.13
C LEU A 221 -2.97 12.10 -8.40
N ILE A 222 -4.11 11.47 -8.66
CA ILE A 222 -4.39 10.08 -8.26
C ILE A 222 -4.75 9.29 -9.51
N ASP A 223 -3.90 8.34 -9.88
CA ASP A 223 -4.27 7.28 -10.81
C ASP A 223 -4.85 6.12 -9.98
N GLU A 224 -6.08 5.69 -10.27
CA GLU A 224 -6.76 4.67 -9.48
C GLU A 224 -7.55 3.67 -10.32
N ARG A 225 -7.62 2.43 -9.83
CA ARG A 225 -8.39 1.35 -10.43
C ARG A 225 -9.15 0.58 -9.37
N PHE A 226 -10.24 -0.04 -9.80
CA PHE A 226 -11.05 -0.91 -8.96
C PHE A 226 -10.89 -2.35 -9.43
N VAL A 227 -10.49 -3.23 -8.52
CA VAL A 227 -10.22 -4.64 -8.81
C VAL A 227 -11.23 -5.51 -8.05
N ASP A 228 -12.01 -6.29 -8.80
CA ASP A 228 -12.89 -7.29 -8.19
C ASP A 228 -12.03 -8.49 -7.74
N VAL A 229 -12.14 -8.85 -6.46
CA VAL A 229 -11.45 -9.99 -5.85
C VAL A 229 -12.48 -11.10 -5.70
N ASN A 230 -12.30 -12.20 -6.44
CA ASN A 230 -13.27 -13.31 -6.51
C ASN A 230 -12.72 -14.62 -5.95
N SER A 231 -11.53 -14.61 -5.35
CA SER A 231 -10.89 -15.76 -4.72
C SER A 231 -10.04 -15.31 -3.53
N ASP A 232 -9.55 -16.26 -2.73
CA ASP A 232 -8.72 -15.96 -1.56
C ASP A 232 -7.38 -15.30 -1.92
N THR A 233 -6.86 -15.57 -3.12
CA THR A 233 -5.62 -14.97 -3.63
C THR A 233 -5.86 -14.41 -5.02
N THR A 234 -5.59 -13.12 -5.21
CA THR A 234 -5.76 -12.42 -6.49
C THR A 234 -4.46 -11.71 -6.88
N ILE A 235 -4.12 -11.74 -8.16
CA ILE A 235 -3.00 -10.95 -8.70
C ILE A 235 -3.52 -9.57 -9.09
N VAL A 236 -2.97 -8.54 -8.48
CA VAL A 236 -3.18 -7.14 -8.87
C VAL A 236 -1.97 -6.70 -9.68
N HIS A 237 -2.21 -6.33 -10.93
CA HIS A 237 -1.17 -5.79 -11.81
C HIS A 237 -0.97 -4.30 -11.51
N GLY A 238 0.29 -3.90 -11.33
CA GLY A 238 0.68 -2.49 -11.22
C GLY A 238 0.30 -1.68 -12.47
N PHE A 239 0.21 -0.37 -12.29
CA PHE A 239 -0.06 0.61 -13.35
C PHE A 239 0.58 1.96 -12.99
N ALA A 240 0.32 3.03 -13.74
CA ALA A 240 0.98 4.33 -13.55
C ALA A 240 2.52 4.27 -13.61
N GLY A 241 3.08 3.40 -14.48
CA GLY A 241 4.51 3.17 -14.60
C GLY A 241 5.06 2.02 -13.74
N ASP A 242 4.29 1.53 -12.77
CA ASP A 242 4.61 0.32 -12.02
C ASP A 242 4.27 -0.94 -12.84
N THR A 243 5.22 -1.87 -12.92
CA THR A 243 5.11 -3.13 -13.68
C THR A 243 5.03 -4.37 -12.77
N THR A 244 4.96 -4.15 -11.45
CA THR A 244 4.97 -5.21 -10.44
C THR A 244 3.63 -5.95 -10.41
N ASN A 245 3.69 -7.27 -10.21
CA ASN A 245 2.50 -8.08 -9.97
C ASN A 245 2.38 -8.35 -8.46
N TYR A 246 1.32 -7.86 -7.84
CA TYR A 246 1.06 -8.04 -6.41
C TYR A 246 0.14 -9.23 -6.16
N THR A 247 0.67 -10.24 -5.49
CA THR A 247 -0.16 -11.37 -5.02
C THR A 247 -0.84 -10.96 -3.72
N ILE A 248 -2.13 -10.66 -3.78
CA ILE A 248 -2.92 -10.19 -2.64
C ILE A 248 -3.69 -11.36 -2.05
N THR A 249 -3.49 -11.59 -0.76
CA THR A 249 -4.24 -12.59 0.02
C THR A 249 -5.34 -11.91 0.83
N ARG A 250 -6.58 -12.35 0.66
CA ARG A 250 -7.78 -11.79 1.32
C ARG A 250 -7.76 -12.01 2.83
N HIS A 251 -7.40 -13.21 3.26
CA HIS A 251 -7.39 -13.63 4.65
C HIS A 251 -5.96 -13.88 5.11
N ILE A 252 -5.46 -13.00 5.98
CA ILE A 252 -4.11 -13.08 6.51
C ILE A 252 -4.18 -13.81 7.85
N ALA A 253 -3.46 -14.91 7.97
CA ALA A 253 -3.36 -15.67 9.21
C ALA A 253 -2.44 -14.94 10.21
N THR A 254 -2.67 -15.15 11.50
CA THR A 254 -1.76 -14.70 12.55
C THR A 254 -0.46 -15.50 12.52
N GLU A 255 0.67 -14.84 12.72
CA GLU A 255 1.98 -15.49 12.73
C GLU A 255 2.27 -16.20 14.06
N PRO A 256 2.88 -17.40 14.05
CA PRO A 256 3.41 -18.02 15.26
C PRO A 256 4.43 -17.13 15.97
N THR A 257 4.46 -17.18 17.30
CA THR A 257 5.49 -16.50 18.11
C THR A 257 6.81 -17.29 18.15
N HIS A 258 6.74 -18.61 17.98
CA HIS A 258 7.87 -19.53 18.14
C HIS A 258 8.14 -20.29 16.83
N PHE A 259 9.40 -20.36 16.45
CA PHE A 259 9.88 -21.11 15.29
C PHE A 259 11.09 -21.96 15.71
N ASP A 260 11.18 -23.19 15.20
CA ASP A 260 12.24 -24.13 15.54
C ASP A 260 12.84 -24.75 14.27
N ASN A 261 14.03 -25.34 14.41
CA ASN A 261 14.75 -26.05 13.36
C ASN A 261 15.06 -25.17 12.15
N VAL A 262 15.52 -23.95 12.41
CA VAL A 262 15.93 -23.00 11.37
C VAL A 262 17.45 -22.98 11.27
N ASP A 263 17.98 -23.45 10.14
CA ASP A 263 19.42 -23.64 9.95
C ASP A 263 20.19 -22.33 9.72
N LYS A 264 19.53 -21.35 9.09
CA LYS A 264 20.16 -20.14 8.59
C LYS A 264 19.21 -18.95 8.74
N ILE A 265 19.66 -17.92 9.47
CA ILE A 265 18.91 -16.72 9.76
C ILE A 265 19.73 -15.50 9.37
N MET A 266 19.13 -14.52 8.70
CA MET A 266 19.70 -13.18 8.58
C MET A 266 18.80 -12.16 9.25
N ALA A 267 19.36 -11.28 10.06
CA ALA A 267 18.61 -10.26 10.76
C ALA A 267 19.09 -8.85 10.42
N PHE A 268 18.13 -7.95 10.19
CA PHE A 268 18.31 -6.53 9.95
C PHE A 268 17.71 -5.72 11.11
N GLY A 269 18.38 -4.62 11.46
CA GLY A 269 17.83 -3.58 12.31
C GLY A 269 16.89 -2.64 11.56
N ASP A 270 16.92 -1.37 11.91
CA ASP A 270 15.93 -0.39 11.48
C ASP A 270 16.12 0.00 10.01
N LEU A 271 15.05 -0.01 9.22
CA LEU A 271 15.11 0.22 7.77
C LEU A 271 14.74 1.65 7.35
N HIS A 272 13.81 2.29 8.04
CA HIS A 272 13.36 3.68 7.84
C HIS A 272 13.17 4.09 6.38
N GLY A 273 12.43 3.29 5.61
CA GLY A 273 12.11 3.59 4.22
C GLY A 273 13.34 3.71 3.30
N HIS A 274 14.40 2.94 3.55
CA HIS A 274 15.59 2.84 2.70
C HIS A 274 15.60 1.56 1.83
N TYR A 275 14.54 1.39 1.04
CA TYR A 275 14.32 0.27 0.12
C TYR A 275 15.53 -0.02 -0.77
N SER A 276 16.05 1.01 -1.46
CA SER A 276 17.14 0.85 -2.43
C SER A 276 18.41 0.27 -1.80
N ALA A 277 18.68 0.59 -0.53
CA ALA A 277 19.84 0.09 0.19
C ALA A 277 19.63 -1.37 0.65
N LEU A 278 18.42 -1.71 1.13
CA LEU A 278 18.05 -3.09 1.47
C LEU A 278 18.19 -4.03 0.26
N ILE A 279 17.67 -3.64 -0.90
CA ILE A 279 17.76 -4.45 -2.13
C ILE A 279 19.20 -4.72 -2.52
N LYS A 280 20.04 -3.68 -2.58
CA LYS A 280 21.47 -3.84 -2.91
C LYS A 280 22.17 -4.78 -1.95
N PHE A 281 21.89 -4.67 -0.66
CA PHE A 281 22.47 -5.53 0.36
C PHE A 281 22.02 -6.99 0.19
N MET A 282 20.72 -7.23 0.01
CA MET A 282 20.16 -8.57 -0.19
C MET A 282 20.67 -9.23 -1.48
N GLN A 283 20.79 -8.47 -2.58
CA GLN A 283 21.35 -8.96 -3.85
C GLN A 283 22.83 -9.30 -3.70
N HIS A 284 23.61 -8.42 -3.05
CA HIS A 284 25.03 -8.65 -2.81
C HIS A 284 25.29 -9.97 -2.06
N HIS A 285 24.44 -10.30 -1.08
CA HIS A 285 24.53 -11.54 -0.32
C HIS A 285 23.68 -12.69 -0.89
N SER A 286 23.16 -12.56 -2.11
CA SER A 286 22.38 -13.61 -2.81
C SER A 286 21.15 -14.11 -2.04
N VAL A 287 20.57 -13.23 -1.22
CA VAL A 287 19.29 -13.45 -0.53
C VAL A 287 18.13 -13.37 -1.53
N ILE A 288 18.28 -12.45 -2.48
CA ILE A 288 17.39 -12.27 -3.62
C ILE A 288 18.22 -12.20 -4.90
N ASP A 289 17.60 -12.58 -6.03
CA ASP A 289 18.21 -12.45 -7.36
C ASP A 289 18.02 -11.04 -7.97
N ASP A 290 18.52 -10.86 -9.20
CA ASP A 290 18.40 -9.60 -9.96
C ASP A 290 16.95 -9.24 -10.32
N LYS A 291 16.01 -10.19 -10.19
CA LYS A 291 14.58 -10.02 -10.40
C LYS A 291 13.82 -9.86 -9.09
N LEU A 292 14.54 -9.61 -7.99
CA LEU A 292 14.01 -9.44 -6.63
C LEU A 292 13.26 -10.68 -6.13
N GLN A 293 13.61 -11.87 -6.65
CA GLN A 293 13.01 -13.12 -6.22
C GLN A 293 13.83 -13.76 -5.12
N TRP A 294 13.16 -14.33 -4.12
CA TRP A 294 13.77 -15.10 -3.04
C TRP A 294 14.70 -16.21 -3.57
N SER A 295 15.97 -16.15 -3.19
CA SER A 295 17.00 -17.13 -3.57
C SER A 295 17.63 -17.83 -2.35
N TRP A 296 17.03 -17.68 -1.16
CA TRP A 296 17.65 -18.12 0.08
C TRP A 296 17.11 -19.42 0.69
N GLU A 297 16.69 -20.35 -0.17
CA GLU A 297 16.27 -21.71 0.24
C GLU A 297 15.22 -21.67 1.37
N SER A 298 15.40 -22.47 2.43
CA SER A 298 14.57 -22.49 3.63
C SER A 298 15.03 -21.51 4.72
N GLY A 299 15.93 -20.58 4.40
CA GLY A 299 16.43 -19.58 5.35
C GLY A 299 15.34 -18.65 5.88
N HIS A 300 15.60 -18.03 7.03
CA HIS A 300 14.73 -17.02 7.60
C HIS A 300 15.40 -15.65 7.53
N VAL A 301 14.67 -14.62 7.07
CA VAL A 301 15.07 -13.22 7.25
C VAL A 301 14.24 -12.63 8.38
N VAL A 302 14.86 -11.90 9.31
CA VAL A 302 14.20 -11.17 10.41
C VAL A 302 14.49 -9.69 10.25
N ILE A 303 13.46 -8.86 10.20
CA ILE A 303 13.55 -7.41 10.19
C ILE A 303 12.97 -6.94 11.51
N LEU A 304 13.81 -6.36 12.36
CA LEU A 304 13.44 -5.94 13.72
C LEU A 304 12.63 -4.65 13.73
N GLY A 305 11.70 -4.46 12.79
CA GLY A 305 10.80 -3.31 12.74
C GLY A 305 11.39 -2.03 12.14
N ASP A 306 10.69 -0.92 12.39
CA ASP A 306 11.08 0.43 12.02
C ASP A 306 11.32 0.58 10.50
N VAL A 307 10.37 0.08 9.70
CA VAL A 307 10.28 0.32 8.26
C VAL A 307 9.74 1.73 7.97
N PHE A 308 8.84 2.22 8.82
CA PHE A 308 8.24 3.56 8.67
C PHE A 308 9.21 4.70 8.99
N ASP A 309 8.80 5.91 8.58
CA ASP A 309 9.42 7.20 8.87
C ASP A 309 10.82 7.45 8.30
N ARG A 310 11.25 8.71 8.37
CA ARG A 310 12.53 9.28 7.91
C ARG A 310 12.80 9.16 6.41
N GLY A 311 12.86 7.96 5.84
CA GLY A 311 13.09 7.73 4.41
C GLY A 311 11.84 7.96 3.55
N ASN A 312 12.03 7.95 2.24
CA ASN A 312 10.99 8.23 1.25
C ASN A 312 10.60 7.01 0.40
N GLU A 313 11.07 5.81 0.75
CA GLU A 313 10.75 4.54 0.05
C GLU A 313 10.03 3.53 0.98
N VAL A 314 9.17 4.02 1.89
CA VAL A 314 8.44 3.19 2.87
C VAL A 314 7.48 2.23 2.18
N THR A 315 6.66 2.73 1.26
CA THR A 315 5.65 1.96 0.52
C THR A 315 6.30 0.83 -0.28
N GLU A 316 7.42 1.13 -0.94
CA GLU A 316 8.26 0.23 -1.70
C GLU A 316 8.85 -0.86 -0.80
N THR A 317 9.39 -0.47 0.36
CA THR A 317 9.94 -1.40 1.36
C THR A 317 8.89 -2.37 1.87
N LEU A 318 7.70 -1.88 2.24
CA LEU A 318 6.61 -2.72 2.76
C LEU A 318 6.10 -3.71 1.71
N TRP A 319 5.88 -3.27 0.47
CA TRP A 319 5.47 -4.18 -0.60
C TRP A 319 6.51 -5.23 -0.93
N PHE A 320 7.79 -4.85 -0.92
CA PHE A 320 8.87 -5.79 -1.14
C PHE A 320 8.89 -6.87 -0.05
N ILE A 321 8.85 -6.49 1.23
CA ILE A 321 8.82 -7.46 2.35
C ILE A 321 7.57 -8.34 2.27
N TYR A 322 6.40 -7.74 1.99
CA TYR A 322 5.13 -8.46 1.83
C TYR A 322 5.20 -9.54 0.75
N GLN A 323 5.78 -9.23 -0.42
CA GLN A 323 5.94 -10.21 -1.49
C GLN A 323 7.04 -11.22 -1.18
N LEU A 324 8.15 -10.78 -0.58
CA LEU A 324 9.28 -11.63 -0.28
C LEU A 324 8.91 -12.70 0.75
N ASP A 325 8.10 -12.38 1.77
CA ASP A 325 7.59 -13.38 2.72
C ASP A 325 6.80 -14.47 1.99
N GLN A 326 5.92 -14.10 1.05
CA GLN A 326 5.16 -15.06 0.26
C GLN A 326 6.06 -15.95 -0.62
N GLN A 327 7.11 -15.39 -1.20
CA GLN A 327 8.08 -16.15 -2.00
C GLN A 327 8.90 -17.10 -1.12
N ALA A 328 9.40 -16.63 0.03
CA ALA A 328 10.15 -17.42 1.00
C ALA A 328 9.32 -18.61 1.49
N ARG A 329 8.04 -18.39 1.84
CA ARG A 329 7.11 -19.45 2.27
C ARG A 329 7.00 -20.59 1.25
N ARG A 330 6.95 -20.27 -0.05
CA ARG A 330 6.88 -21.27 -1.13
C ARG A 330 8.15 -22.11 -1.24
N LYS A 331 9.26 -21.65 -0.68
CA LYS A 331 10.57 -22.34 -0.64
C LYS A 331 10.89 -22.94 0.73
N GLY A 332 9.96 -22.89 1.67
CA GLY A 332 10.14 -23.39 3.03
C GLY A 332 10.83 -22.40 3.97
N GLY A 333 11.17 -21.20 3.50
CA GLY A 333 11.71 -20.12 4.31
C GLY A 333 10.64 -19.17 4.84
N ARG A 334 11.09 -18.04 5.41
CA ARG A 334 10.22 -16.98 5.95
C ARG A 334 10.90 -15.61 5.88
N VAL A 335 10.09 -14.56 5.79
CA VAL A 335 10.50 -13.20 6.13
C VAL A 335 9.65 -12.71 7.30
N HIS A 336 10.29 -12.49 8.44
CA HIS A 336 9.68 -12.02 9.66
C HIS A 336 9.87 -10.51 9.75
N LEU A 337 8.83 -9.74 9.46
CA LEU A 337 8.78 -8.34 9.88
C LEU A 337 8.21 -8.27 11.29
N LEU A 338 8.99 -7.76 12.23
CA LEU A 338 8.50 -7.41 13.56
C LEU A 338 7.96 -5.98 13.58
N LEU A 339 7.05 -5.69 14.50
CA LEU A 339 6.57 -4.33 14.74
C LEU A 339 7.54 -3.60 15.67
N GLY A 340 8.12 -2.49 15.18
CA GLY A 340 8.90 -1.53 15.95
C GLY A 340 8.04 -0.37 16.45
N ASN A 341 8.67 0.60 17.10
CA ASN A 341 7.92 1.74 17.63
C ASN A 341 7.36 2.62 16.52
N HIS A 342 8.03 2.72 15.37
CA HIS A 342 7.56 3.54 14.26
C HIS A 342 6.33 2.95 13.55
N GLU A 343 6.23 1.62 13.42
CA GLU A 343 4.97 0.99 12.96
C GLU A 343 3.80 1.37 13.87
N VAL A 344 4.01 1.25 15.19
CA VAL A 344 2.95 1.50 16.17
C VAL A 344 2.56 2.98 16.20
N MET A 345 3.54 3.89 16.14
CA MET A 345 3.34 5.34 16.07
C MET A 345 2.55 5.73 14.82
N VAL A 346 3.01 5.32 13.63
CA VAL A 346 2.36 5.69 12.37
C VAL A 346 0.95 5.15 12.29
N MET A 347 0.72 3.90 12.71
CA MET A 347 -0.63 3.31 12.69
C MET A 347 -1.60 4.01 13.67
N HIS A 348 -1.08 4.71 14.69
CA HIS A 348 -1.84 5.58 15.59
C HIS A 348 -1.78 7.07 15.23
N ASN A 349 -1.36 7.39 14.00
CA ASN A 349 -1.28 8.75 13.47
C ASN A 349 -0.28 9.68 14.20
N ASP A 350 0.70 9.12 14.90
CA ASP A 350 1.85 9.88 15.38
C ASP A 350 2.89 10.02 14.26
N THR A 351 2.87 11.18 13.61
CA THR A 351 3.63 11.47 12.38
C THR A 351 4.84 12.37 12.60
N ARG A 352 5.35 12.47 13.84
CA ARG A 352 6.46 13.38 14.20
C ARG A 352 7.77 13.15 13.45
N TYR A 353 7.97 11.95 12.88
CA TYR A 353 9.17 11.59 12.13
C TYR A 353 8.91 11.34 10.64
N LEU A 354 7.71 11.69 10.17
CA LEU A 354 7.25 11.43 8.83
C LEU A 354 8.12 12.18 7.81
N ASN A 355 8.53 11.48 6.75
CA ASN A 355 9.24 12.13 5.65
C ASN A 355 8.34 13.16 4.96
N ARG A 356 8.93 14.28 4.55
CA ARG A 356 8.21 15.39 3.90
C ARG A 356 7.36 14.94 2.70
N LYS A 357 7.80 13.93 1.93
CA LYS A 357 7.02 13.34 0.82
C LYS A 357 5.60 12.96 1.28
N TYR A 358 5.50 12.20 2.35
CA TYR A 358 4.24 11.67 2.86
C TYR A 358 3.40 12.74 3.57
N GLU A 359 4.05 13.69 4.25
CA GLU A 359 3.37 14.84 4.86
C GLU A 359 2.63 15.66 3.79
N LEU A 360 3.28 15.91 2.66
CA LEU A 360 2.69 16.64 1.53
C LEU A 360 1.47 15.91 0.95
N PHE A 361 1.57 14.61 0.71
CA PHE A 361 0.44 13.82 0.23
C PHE A 361 -0.74 13.80 1.22
N SER A 362 -0.44 13.59 2.50
CA SER A 362 -1.45 13.52 3.57
C SER A 362 -2.21 14.85 3.69
N ASN A 363 -1.46 15.95 3.66
CA ASN A 363 -2.02 17.29 3.68
C ASN A 363 -2.89 17.56 2.43
N TYR A 364 -2.39 17.26 1.23
CA TYR A 364 -3.09 17.56 -0.02
C TYR A 364 -4.41 16.81 -0.15
N PHE A 365 -4.41 15.50 0.13
CA PHE A 365 -5.61 14.69 0.03
C PHE A 365 -6.50 14.75 1.28
N MET A 366 -6.13 15.58 2.28
CA MET A 366 -6.78 15.65 3.58
C MET A 366 -7.00 14.25 4.19
N ARG A 367 -5.97 13.43 4.12
CA ARG A 367 -6.00 12.05 4.58
C ARG A 367 -4.84 11.86 5.54
N ASP A 368 -5.15 11.33 6.72
CA ASP A 368 -4.11 10.92 7.66
C ASP A 368 -3.22 9.85 7.02
N TYR A 369 -1.91 9.94 7.24
CA TYR A 369 -0.95 8.98 6.71
C TYR A 369 -1.26 7.56 7.22
N SER A 370 -1.69 7.44 8.48
CA SER A 370 -2.14 6.19 9.09
C SER A 370 -3.27 5.52 8.30
N GLY A 371 -4.17 6.29 7.69
CA GLY A 371 -5.28 5.79 6.89
C GLY A 371 -4.86 5.10 5.59
N LEU A 372 -3.58 5.18 5.18
CA LEU A 372 -3.03 4.37 4.09
C LEU A 372 -2.65 2.95 4.54
N TYR A 373 -2.52 2.74 5.86
CA TYR A 373 -2.05 1.50 6.49
C TYR A 373 -2.99 1.01 7.60
N ASP A 374 -4.27 1.39 7.55
CA ASP A 374 -5.29 0.94 8.50
C ASP A 374 -5.86 -0.46 8.15
N SER A 375 -6.81 -0.95 8.94
CA SER A 375 -7.47 -2.26 8.74
C SER A 375 -8.31 -2.36 7.46
N THR A 376 -8.53 -1.26 6.75
CA THR A 376 -9.14 -1.24 5.41
C THR A 376 -8.10 -1.39 4.31
N SER A 377 -6.81 -1.18 4.57
CA SER A 377 -5.74 -1.38 3.59
C SER A 377 -5.20 -2.82 3.57
N VAL A 378 -4.64 -3.24 2.44
CA VAL A 378 -3.97 -4.56 2.33
C VAL A 378 -2.75 -4.62 3.25
N LEU A 379 -1.87 -3.61 3.16
CA LEU A 379 -0.64 -3.57 3.97
C LEU A 379 -0.96 -3.40 5.46
N GLY A 380 -1.98 -2.63 5.83
CA GLY A 380 -2.41 -2.50 7.22
C GLY A 380 -2.95 -3.80 7.81
N ARG A 381 -3.81 -4.53 7.08
CA ARG A 381 -4.22 -5.89 7.49
C ARG A 381 -3.03 -6.83 7.67
N TRP A 382 -2.01 -6.70 6.82
CA TRP A 382 -0.80 -7.49 6.92
C TRP A 382 0.04 -7.09 8.15
N LEU A 383 0.25 -5.79 8.39
CA LEU A 383 0.95 -5.28 9.57
C LEU A 383 0.25 -5.71 10.87
N LEU A 384 -1.09 -5.70 10.91
CA LEU A 384 -1.92 -6.23 12.01
C LEU A 384 -1.81 -7.75 12.19
N SER A 385 -1.04 -8.48 11.38
CA SER A 385 -0.76 -9.90 11.59
C SER A 385 0.67 -10.17 12.08
N ARG A 386 1.51 -9.12 12.15
CA ARG A 386 2.92 -9.24 12.52
C ARG A 386 3.09 -9.24 14.03
N ASN A 387 4.14 -9.90 14.49
CA ASN A 387 4.53 -9.98 15.89
C ASN A 387 5.44 -8.80 16.28
N THR A 388 5.49 -8.44 17.56
CA THR A 388 6.49 -7.52 18.11
C THR A 388 7.74 -8.26 18.57
N VAL A 389 7.56 -9.48 19.08
CA VAL A 389 8.62 -10.34 19.57
C VAL A 389 8.41 -11.77 19.07
N ILE A 390 9.50 -12.44 18.71
CA ILE A 390 9.46 -13.87 18.33
C ILE A 390 10.67 -14.60 18.92
N THR A 391 10.61 -15.92 18.86
CA THR A 391 11.80 -16.76 19.03
C THR A 391 12.04 -17.60 17.78
N ILE A 392 13.30 -17.78 17.45
CA ILE A 392 13.73 -18.74 16.43
C ILE A 392 14.83 -19.60 17.05
N ASN A 393 14.58 -20.90 17.18
CA ASN A 393 15.38 -21.82 17.98
C ASN A 393 15.52 -21.27 19.42
N ASP A 394 16.75 -21.16 19.91
CA ASP A 394 17.16 -20.65 21.21
C ASP A 394 17.38 -19.13 21.25
N LEU A 395 16.90 -18.38 20.25
CA LEU A 395 17.13 -16.94 20.11
C LEU A 395 15.84 -16.14 20.24
N LEU A 396 15.85 -15.08 21.04
CA LEU A 396 14.76 -14.10 21.13
C LEU A 396 15.07 -12.88 20.27
N PHE A 397 14.12 -12.49 19.41
CA PHE A 397 14.18 -11.28 18.60
C PHE A 397 13.14 -10.28 19.10
N SER A 398 13.58 -9.06 19.39
CA SER A 398 12.73 -7.95 19.87
C SER A 398 13.25 -6.63 19.30
N HIS A 399 12.37 -5.74 18.82
CA HIS A 399 12.78 -4.47 18.22
C HIS A 399 13.75 -3.69 19.11
N ALA A 400 13.38 -3.37 20.36
CA ALA A 400 14.29 -2.67 21.28
C ALA A 400 14.88 -3.56 22.38
N GLY A 401 14.08 -4.47 22.95
CA GLY A 401 14.56 -5.34 24.03
C GLY A 401 13.49 -5.87 24.97
N ILE A 402 13.86 -6.56 26.05
CA ILE A 402 12.93 -6.91 27.14
C ILE A 402 13.46 -6.34 28.45
N SER A 403 12.69 -5.50 29.13
CA SER A 403 13.13 -4.88 30.38
C SER A 403 12.89 -5.77 31.60
N PRO A 404 13.59 -5.52 32.72
CA PRO A 404 13.27 -6.13 34.01
C PRO A 404 11.84 -5.83 34.48
N ALA A 405 11.23 -4.73 34.03
CA ALA A 405 9.84 -4.40 34.37
C ALA A 405 8.85 -5.36 33.68
N VAL A 406 9.07 -5.67 32.40
CA VAL A 406 8.29 -6.68 31.67
C VAL A 406 8.48 -8.06 32.32
N LEU A 407 9.73 -8.41 32.68
CA LEU A 407 10.02 -9.66 33.38
C LEU A 407 9.31 -9.77 34.74
N ARG A 408 9.33 -8.71 35.57
CA ARG A 408 8.68 -8.71 36.90
C ARG A 408 7.17 -8.95 36.81
N MET A 409 6.54 -8.50 35.73
CA MET A 409 5.13 -8.74 35.46
C MET A 409 4.86 -10.15 34.92
N GLY A 410 5.89 -10.91 34.56
CA GLY A 410 5.79 -12.29 34.07
C GLY A 410 5.03 -12.40 32.76
N ILE A 411 5.17 -11.41 31.87
CA ILE A 411 4.38 -11.33 30.62
C ILE A 411 4.95 -12.33 29.60
N PRO A 412 4.19 -13.34 29.14
CA PRO A 412 4.68 -14.25 28.10
C PRO A 412 4.70 -13.55 26.72
N LEU A 413 5.52 -14.06 25.79
CA LEU A 413 5.75 -13.43 24.49
C LEU A 413 4.47 -13.31 23.65
N GLU A 414 3.61 -14.33 23.66
CA GLU A 414 2.32 -14.30 22.99
C GLU A 414 1.41 -13.22 23.55
N LYS A 415 1.50 -12.97 24.86
CA LYS A 415 0.73 -11.90 25.49
C LYS A 415 1.24 -10.54 25.05
N ILE A 416 2.56 -10.34 24.94
CA ILE A 416 3.15 -9.12 24.37
C ILE A 416 2.58 -8.87 22.97
N ASN A 417 2.69 -9.86 22.07
CA ASN A 417 2.20 -9.74 20.69
C ASN A 417 0.70 -9.42 20.63
N SER A 418 -0.11 -10.14 21.42
CA SER A 418 -1.57 -9.94 21.44
C SER A 418 -1.99 -8.56 21.97
N LEU A 419 -1.27 -8.02 22.96
CA LEU A 419 -1.57 -6.72 23.54
C LEU A 419 -1.20 -5.59 22.58
N VAL A 420 -0.02 -5.63 21.96
CA VAL A 420 0.34 -4.63 20.94
C VAL A 420 -0.66 -4.66 19.79
N LEU A 421 -1.09 -5.85 19.36
CA LEU A 421 -2.13 -5.98 18.34
C LEU A 421 -3.50 -5.47 18.80
N GLU A 422 -3.89 -5.71 20.06
CA GLU A 422 -5.11 -5.16 20.64
C GLU A 422 -5.07 -3.64 20.61
N TYR A 423 -3.94 -3.03 21.00
CA TYR A 423 -3.75 -1.59 20.93
C TYR A 423 -3.98 -1.05 19.51
N LEU A 424 -3.36 -1.67 18.50
CA LEU A 424 -3.52 -1.28 17.09
C LEU A 424 -4.95 -1.45 16.53
N ASN A 425 -5.79 -2.29 17.16
CA ASN A 425 -7.17 -2.52 16.72
C ASN A 425 -8.23 -1.81 17.57
N THR A 426 -7.84 -1.17 18.67
CA THR A 426 -8.79 -0.56 19.61
C THR A 426 -8.87 0.94 19.38
N ASP A 427 -10.08 1.49 19.49
CA ASP A 427 -10.27 2.95 19.52
C ASP A 427 -9.45 3.54 20.68
N PRO A 428 -8.53 4.50 20.44
CA PRO A 428 -7.71 5.10 21.49
C PRO A 428 -8.51 5.70 22.65
N ASN A 429 -9.79 6.02 22.43
CA ASN A 429 -10.70 6.56 23.45
C ASN A 429 -11.38 5.48 24.29
N GLN A 430 -11.19 4.20 23.97
CA GLN A 430 -11.75 3.08 24.73
C GLN A 430 -10.69 2.46 25.65
N PRO A 431 -10.93 2.41 26.96
CA PRO A 431 -9.96 1.85 27.90
C PRO A 431 -9.85 0.33 27.76
N SER A 432 -8.64 -0.18 27.50
CA SER A 432 -8.34 -1.62 27.55
C SER A 432 -8.49 -2.16 28.98
N LYS A 433 -8.97 -3.40 29.11
CA LYS A 433 -9.04 -4.12 30.40
C LYS A 433 -7.66 -4.34 31.01
N GLU A 434 -6.62 -4.33 30.19
CA GLU A 434 -5.22 -4.53 30.59
C GLU A 434 -4.38 -3.27 30.39
N ALA A 435 -4.99 -2.09 30.53
CA ALA A 435 -4.35 -0.79 30.31
C ALA A 435 -2.99 -0.64 31.02
N ALA A 436 -2.80 -1.21 32.21
CA ALA A 436 -1.52 -1.17 32.92
C ALA A 436 -0.40 -1.94 32.19
N LEU A 437 -0.71 -3.15 31.69
CA LEU A 437 0.24 -3.94 30.89
C LEU A 437 0.48 -3.27 29.55
N MET A 438 -0.59 -2.80 28.91
CA MET A 438 -0.52 -2.08 27.64
C MET A 438 0.41 -0.86 27.75
N ASN A 439 0.22 -0.03 28.77
CA ASN A 439 1.06 1.15 29.02
C ASN A 439 2.53 0.77 29.26
N LEU A 440 2.80 -0.34 29.94
CA LEU A 440 4.17 -0.83 30.13
C LEU A 440 4.79 -1.26 28.79
N LEU A 441 4.03 -1.92 27.91
CA LEU A 441 4.56 -2.39 26.63
C LEU A 441 4.80 -1.25 25.62
N LEU A 442 4.05 -0.15 25.73
CA LEU A 442 4.12 0.98 24.81
C LEU A 442 5.07 2.10 25.27
N ASN A 443 5.54 2.08 26.51
CA ASN A 443 6.45 3.10 27.05
C ASN A 443 7.93 2.71 26.93
N GLU A 444 8.82 3.55 27.49
CA GLU A 444 10.27 3.39 27.46
C GLU A 444 10.82 2.10 28.10
N ASN A 445 10.03 1.41 28.91
CA ASN A 445 10.38 0.11 29.51
C ASN A 445 9.80 -1.07 28.72
N GLY A 446 9.00 -0.81 27.69
CA GLY A 446 8.38 -1.81 26.84
C GLY A 446 9.29 -2.28 25.70
N PRO A 447 8.92 -3.38 25.04
CA PRO A 447 9.76 -4.01 24.02
C PRO A 447 9.95 -3.19 22.74
N LEU A 448 9.12 -2.16 22.55
CA LEU A 448 9.21 -1.23 21.43
C LEU A 448 10.23 -0.10 21.66
N TRP A 449 10.60 0.20 22.92
CA TRP A 449 11.40 1.39 23.23
C TRP A 449 12.59 1.14 24.17
N TYR A 450 12.67 -0.04 24.80
CA TYR A 450 13.64 -0.27 25.86
C TYR A 450 15.09 -0.17 25.40
N ARG A 451 15.82 0.83 25.91
CA ARG A 451 17.24 1.10 25.59
C ARG A 451 18.23 0.71 26.70
N GLY A 452 17.76 0.09 27.77
CA GLY A 452 18.58 -0.18 28.97
C GLY A 452 19.73 -1.18 28.80
N TYR A 453 19.83 -1.83 27.64
CA TYR A 453 20.99 -2.65 27.27
C TYR A 453 22.23 -1.83 26.84
N MET A 454 22.07 -0.57 26.43
CA MET A 454 23.14 0.21 25.78
C MET A 454 23.32 1.63 26.30
N LEU A 455 22.26 2.28 26.79
CA LEU A 455 22.34 3.67 27.24
C LEU A 455 22.26 3.77 28.76
N ASP A 456 23.28 4.41 29.36
CA ASP A 456 23.31 4.85 30.75
C ASP A 456 22.77 6.29 30.83
N GLY A 457 21.64 6.51 31.52
CA GLY A 457 21.08 7.84 31.77
C GLY A 457 19.79 8.21 31.01
N VAL A 458 19.22 9.37 31.43
CA VAL A 458 17.87 9.95 31.21
C VAL A 458 16.67 9.03 31.51
N ILE A 459 16.80 7.71 31.34
CA ILE A 459 15.70 6.73 31.37
C ILE A 459 15.95 5.58 32.39
N GLY A 460 17.19 5.46 32.91
CA GLY A 460 17.54 4.47 33.94
C GLY A 460 19.03 4.10 33.92
N GLU A 461 19.43 3.23 34.87
CA GLU A 461 20.74 2.57 34.87
C GLU A 461 20.77 1.45 33.82
N LEU A 462 21.96 1.17 33.27
CA LEU A 462 22.18 -0.02 32.44
C LEU A 462 21.73 -1.28 33.19
N ILE A 463 21.05 -2.18 32.48
CA ILE A 463 20.73 -3.49 33.03
C ILE A 463 22.00 -4.27 33.32
N GLY A 464 22.04 -4.96 34.47
CA GLY A 464 23.16 -5.82 34.84
C GLY A 464 23.08 -7.23 34.25
N GLN A 465 24.23 -7.89 34.12
CA GLN A 465 24.35 -9.27 33.60
C GLN A 465 23.35 -10.25 34.24
N LYS A 466 23.17 -10.19 35.56
CA LYS A 466 22.25 -11.09 36.28
C LYS A 466 20.78 -10.89 35.88
N GLU A 467 20.38 -9.68 35.52
CA GLU A 467 19.01 -9.42 35.06
C GLU A 467 18.83 -9.92 33.62
N VAL A 468 19.85 -9.76 32.76
CA VAL A 468 19.87 -10.39 31.43
C VAL A 468 19.70 -11.91 31.55
N ASP A 469 20.46 -12.55 32.46
CA ASP A 469 20.39 -13.99 32.69
C ASP A 469 19.00 -14.45 33.17
N LYS A 470 18.32 -13.64 33.98
CA LYS A 470 16.95 -13.93 34.42
C LYS A 470 15.95 -13.82 33.27
N ILE A 471 16.11 -12.84 32.38
CA ILE A 471 15.25 -12.68 31.20
C ILE A 471 15.40 -13.92 30.29
N LEU A 472 16.63 -14.30 29.99
CA LEU A 472 16.95 -15.47 29.17
C LEU A 472 16.36 -16.75 29.77
N ALA A 473 16.55 -16.96 31.08
CA ALA A 473 16.00 -18.12 31.78
C ALA A 473 14.46 -18.13 31.79
N PHE A 474 13.81 -16.98 31.92
CA PHE A 474 12.35 -16.88 31.92
C PHE A 474 11.74 -17.27 30.56
N TYR A 475 12.34 -16.81 29.46
CA TYR A 475 11.88 -17.14 28.11
C TYR A 475 12.51 -18.41 27.52
N ASN A 476 13.39 -19.08 28.27
CA ASN A 476 14.10 -20.29 27.85
C ASN A 476 14.85 -20.12 26.52
N VAL A 477 15.67 -19.07 26.43
CA VAL A 477 16.50 -18.73 25.28
C VAL A 477 17.94 -18.46 25.72
N ASP A 478 18.89 -18.60 24.80
CA ASP A 478 20.32 -18.43 25.05
C ASP A 478 20.80 -17.00 24.75
N LYS A 479 20.15 -16.32 23.79
CA LYS A 479 20.50 -14.93 23.39
C LYS A 479 19.29 -14.08 23.04
N ILE A 480 19.49 -12.77 23.16
CA ILE A 480 18.56 -11.72 22.72
C ILE A 480 19.19 -10.92 21.57
N ILE A 481 18.46 -10.76 20.48
CA ILE A 481 18.84 -9.94 19.33
C ILE A 481 17.94 -8.69 19.31
N ILE A 482 18.56 -7.51 19.26
CA ILE A 482 17.87 -6.21 19.38
C ILE A 482 18.32 -5.21 18.31
N ALA A 483 17.46 -4.24 18.03
CA ALA A 483 17.68 -3.09 17.16
C ALA A 483 17.37 -1.77 17.90
N HIS A 484 16.70 -0.78 17.27
CA HIS A 484 16.21 0.49 17.83
C HIS A 484 17.26 1.52 18.31
N THR A 485 18.39 1.03 18.83
CA THR A 485 19.50 1.85 19.32
C THR A 485 20.71 1.61 18.43
N GLU A 486 20.98 2.63 17.61
CA GLU A 486 22.04 2.60 16.62
C GLU A 486 23.42 2.30 17.22
N VAL A 487 24.12 1.37 16.58
CA VAL A 487 25.51 1.03 16.84
C VAL A 487 26.33 1.26 15.56
N GLN A 488 27.62 1.59 15.69
CA GLN A 488 28.49 1.77 14.51
C GLN A 488 28.77 0.45 13.77
N GLN A 489 28.60 -0.66 14.47
CA GLN A 489 28.76 -2.02 13.99
C GLN A 489 27.99 -2.98 14.89
N LEU A 490 27.65 -4.17 14.38
CA LEU A 490 27.07 -5.24 15.20
C LEU A 490 27.87 -5.46 16.48
N THR A 491 27.20 -5.32 17.61
CA THR A 491 27.85 -5.25 18.92
C THR A 491 27.30 -6.34 19.84
N SER A 492 28.20 -7.16 20.36
CA SER A 492 27.88 -8.21 21.32
C SER A 492 28.16 -7.73 22.75
N MET A 493 27.22 -7.97 23.65
CA MET A 493 27.20 -7.46 25.02
C MET A 493 26.78 -8.54 26.00
N TYR A 494 27.01 -8.30 27.29
CA TYR A 494 26.55 -9.17 28.38
C TYR A 494 27.02 -10.62 28.27
N ASP A 495 28.34 -10.84 28.23
CA ASP A 495 28.98 -12.14 27.98
C ASP A 495 28.48 -12.79 26.67
N GLY A 496 28.24 -11.92 25.69
CA GLY A 496 27.72 -12.24 24.37
C GLY A 496 26.24 -12.62 24.32
N LYS A 497 25.50 -12.51 25.43
CA LYS A 497 24.09 -12.92 25.51
C LYS A 497 23.11 -11.95 24.84
N VAL A 498 23.55 -10.73 24.54
CA VAL A 498 22.77 -9.76 23.76
C VAL A 498 23.59 -9.34 22.53
N ILE A 499 22.94 -9.22 21.38
CA ILE A 499 23.54 -8.70 20.15
C ILE A 499 22.68 -7.55 19.64
N ALA A 500 23.26 -6.35 19.61
CA ALA A 500 22.66 -5.18 18.97
C ALA A 500 23.05 -5.16 17.50
N ILE A 501 22.06 -5.07 16.62
CA ILE A 501 22.24 -5.20 15.17
C ILE A 501 21.76 -3.98 14.38
N ASP A 502 21.33 -2.92 15.06
CA ASP A 502 20.89 -1.69 14.40
C ASP A 502 22.09 -0.87 13.93
N VAL A 503 22.62 -1.23 12.76
CA VAL A 503 23.65 -0.46 12.07
C VAL A 503 22.97 0.43 11.04
N PRO A 504 22.99 1.76 11.22
CA PRO A 504 22.14 2.65 10.47
C PRO A 504 22.51 2.71 8.98
N ILE A 505 21.66 2.12 8.14
CA ILE A 505 21.85 2.05 6.69
C ILE A 505 21.91 3.42 5.99
N ARG A 506 21.39 4.45 6.66
CA ARG A 506 21.27 5.84 6.16
C ARG A 506 22.46 6.74 6.47
N THR A 507 23.32 6.34 7.41
CA THR A 507 24.35 7.23 7.94
C THR A 507 25.59 7.19 7.07
N SER A 508 25.93 8.33 6.46
CA SER A 508 27.14 8.46 5.64
C SER A 508 28.38 8.10 6.44
N GLY A 509 29.22 7.22 5.88
CA GLY A 509 30.46 6.75 6.51
C GLY A 509 30.30 5.55 7.44
N ILE A 510 29.07 5.06 7.65
CA ILE A 510 28.82 3.77 8.30
C ILE A 510 28.56 2.74 7.22
N ILE A 511 29.24 1.59 7.31
CA ILE A 511 29.04 0.47 6.39
C ILE A 511 27.80 -0.29 6.88
N PRO A 512 26.76 -0.46 6.04
CA PRO A 512 25.58 -1.24 6.43
C PRO A 512 25.96 -2.68 6.78
N GLU A 513 25.34 -3.21 7.82
CA GLU A 513 25.56 -4.58 8.27
C GLU A 513 24.26 -5.33 8.53
N ALA A 514 24.33 -6.65 8.42
CA ALA A 514 23.30 -7.57 8.89
C ALA A 514 23.92 -8.68 9.73
N LEU A 515 23.14 -9.24 10.65
CA LEU A 515 23.54 -10.41 11.42
C LEU A 515 23.23 -11.66 10.59
N LEU A 516 24.21 -12.53 10.37
CA LEU A 516 24.00 -13.88 9.86
C LEU A 516 24.22 -14.89 10.98
N ILE A 517 23.27 -15.82 11.13
CA ILE A 517 23.33 -16.93 12.06
C ILE A 517 23.23 -18.22 11.26
N GLU A 518 24.27 -19.03 11.32
CA GLU A 518 24.32 -20.36 10.70
C GLU A 518 25.37 -21.22 11.43
N ASP A 519 25.17 -22.53 11.47
CA ASP A 519 26.07 -23.48 12.16
C ASP A 519 26.38 -23.08 13.62
N ARG A 520 25.40 -22.49 14.32
CA ARG A 520 25.52 -21.91 15.68
C ARG A 520 26.50 -20.72 15.80
N GLY A 521 27.05 -20.26 14.69
CA GLY A 521 27.91 -19.07 14.63
C GLY A 521 27.09 -17.80 14.43
N PHE A 522 27.66 -16.67 14.88
CA PHE A 522 27.11 -15.32 14.70
C PHE A 522 28.11 -14.52 13.87
N TYR A 523 27.66 -14.00 12.74
CA TYR A 523 28.52 -13.36 11.75
C TYR A 523 28.00 -11.99 11.39
N ARG A 524 28.92 -11.05 11.19
CA ARG A 524 28.65 -9.75 10.58
C ARG A 524 28.76 -9.90 9.08
N LEU A 525 27.70 -9.55 8.38
CA LEU A 525 27.71 -9.40 6.93
C LEU A 525 27.75 -7.92 6.59
N SER A 526 28.66 -7.56 5.71
CA SER A 526 28.72 -6.24 5.09
C SER A 526 29.07 -6.40 3.60
N ILE A 527 29.06 -5.28 2.87
CA ILE A 527 29.55 -5.24 1.48
C ILE A 527 31.03 -5.65 1.34
N GLU A 528 31.78 -5.67 2.44
CA GLU A 528 33.19 -6.07 2.48
C GLU A 528 33.37 -7.57 2.71
N GLY A 529 32.29 -8.29 3.07
CA GLY A 529 32.27 -9.73 3.23
C GLY A 529 31.69 -10.20 4.57
N LYS A 530 32.02 -11.44 4.92
CA LYS A 530 31.54 -12.12 6.12
C LYS A 530 32.64 -12.19 7.18
N THR A 531 32.37 -11.70 8.39
CA THR A 531 33.29 -11.76 9.53
C THR A 531 32.58 -12.32 10.77
N LEU A 532 33.32 -12.89 11.72
CA LEU A 532 32.73 -13.35 12.99
C LEU A 532 32.32 -12.15 13.84
N CYS A 533 31.16 -12.26 14.50
CA CYS A 533 30.69 -11.25 15.44
C CYS A 533 31.52 -11.36 16.73
N GLY A 534 32.67 -10.67 16.77
CA GLY A 534 33.67 -10.84 17.84
C GLY A 534 34.30 -9.53 18.31
N LYS A 535 33.74 -8.94 19.36
CA LYS A 535 34.38 -8.64 20.67
C LYS A 535 33.40 -7.88 21.56
N GLU A 536 33.35 -8.28 22.83
CA GLU A 536 32.52 -7.68 23.89
C GLU A 536 32.77 -6.17 24.02
N TYR A 537 31.69 -5.41 24.12
CA TYR A 537 31.74 -4.01 24.54
C TYR A 537 32.46 -3.88 25.90
N GLY A 538 33.58 -3.15 25.94
CA GLY A 538 34.22 -2.73 27.21
C GLY A 538 35.48 -3.46 27.69
N LYS A 539 36.00 -4.50 27.00
CA LYS A 539 37.33 -5.05 27.34
C LYS A 539 38.45 -4.39 26.54
N LYS A 540 39.30 -3.59 27.22
CA LYS A 540 40.60 -3.18 26.67
C LYS A 540 41.44 -4.42 26.38
N GLN A 541 42.12 -4.41 25.24
CA GLN A 541 43.12 -5.42 24.91
C GLN A 541 44.25 -5.33 25.95
N GLU A 542 44.42 -6.39 26.75
CA GLU A 542 45.75 -6.68 27.29
C GLU A 542 46.52 -7.35 26.16
N ASN A 543 47.60 -6.68 25.72
CA ASN A 543 48.50 -7.12 24.67
C ASN A 543 49.29 -8.36 25.06
#